data_AF-A0A8I1EBM3-F1
#
_entry.id   AF-A0A8I1EBM3-F1
#
_cell.length_a   1.000
_cell.length_b   1.000
_cell.length_c   1.000
_cell.angle_alpha   90.00
_cell.angle_beta   90.00
_cell.angle_gamma   90.00
#
_symmetry.space_group_name_H-M   'P 1'
#
loop_
_entity.id
_entity.type
_entity.pdbx_description
1 polymer ?
#
loop_
_entity_poly.entity_id
_entity_poly.type
_entity_poly.pdbx_seq_one_letter_code
_entity_poly.pdbx_strand_id
1 'polypeptide(L)'
;MDVKNFSIGICLNDQEQPVCLLISYDSLQKGGDIAIRADKARVLGGDLYLSAGNEVLVLKEIEPQCEELILQGLPIVVIDPARQREIIIETT
;
A
#
# COMPACT_ATOMS: atom_id res chain seq x y z
N MET A 1 6.36 8.34 9.33
CA MET A 1 5.38 7.80 10.30
C MET A 1 5.39 6.31 10.14
N ASP A 2 5.47 5.56 11.22
CA ASP A 2 5.68 4.11 11.18
C ASP A 2 4.43 3.40 11.73
N VAL A 3 3.95 2.38 11.02
CA VAL A 3 2.77 1.59 11.38
C VAL A 3 3.14 0.11 11.38
N LYS A 4 2.83 -0.59 12.47
CA LYS A 4 3.10 -2.04 12.64
C LYS A 4 1.87 -2.93 12.56
N ASN A 5 0.69 -2.36 12.76
CA ASN A 5 -0.58 -3.08 12.72
C ASN A 5 -1.38 -2.55 11.53
N PHE A 6 -1.42 -3.32 10.45
CA PHE A 6 -2.12 -2.98 9.22
C PHE A 6 -2.60 -4.28 8.54
N SER A 7 -3.35 -4.16 7.46
CA SER A 7 -3.73 -5.29 6.63
C SER A 7 -3.55 -4.92 5.17
N ILE A 8 -2.96 -5.84 4.41
CA ILE A 8 -2.79 -5.72 2.97
C ILE A 8 -3.60 -6.85 2.34
N GLY A 9 -4.55 -6.51 1.49
CA GLY A 9 -5.23 -7.46 0.63
C GLY A 9 -4.42 -7.68 -0.65
N ILE A 10 -4.50 -8.87 -1.24
CA ILE A 10 -4.02 -9.13 -2.60
C ILE A 10 -5.25 -9.22 -3.49
N CYS A 11 -5.37 -8.32 -4.45
CA CYS A 11 -6.46 -8.35 -5.42
C CYS A 11 -6.09 -9.29 -6.56
N LEU A 12 -7.04 -10.17 -6.91
CA LEU A 12 -6.90 -11.13 -7.99
C LEU A 12 -7.82 -10.73 -9.15
N ASN A 13 -7.41 -11.03 -10.38
CA ASN A 13 -8.30 -10.98 -11.55
C ASN A 13 -9.16 -12.26 -11.66
N ASP A 14 -9.97 -12.34 -12.72
CA ASP A 14 -10.84 -13.50 -13.00
C ASP A 14 -10.08 -14.82 -13.23
N GLN A 15 -8.76 -14.76 -13.41
CA GLN A 15 -7.87 -15.92 -13.57
C GLN A 15 -7.10 -16.26 -12.29
N GLU A 16 -7.50 -15.69 -11.15
CA GLU A 16 -6.82 -15.83 -9.85
C GLU A 16 -5.36 -15.32 -9.84
N GLN A 17 -5.01 -14.44 -10.78
CA GLN A 17 -3.69 -13.83 -10.83
C GLN A 17 -3.66 -12.52 -10.04
N PRO A 18 -2.64 -12.28 -9.21
CA PRO A 18 -2.45 -10.99 -8.53
C PRO A 18 -2.35 -9.83 -9.53
N VAL A 19 -3.09 -8.75 -9.26
CA VAL A 19 -3.07 -7.54 -10.09
C VAL A 19 -2.75 -6.27 -9.34
N CYS A 20 -3.01 -6.22 -8.03
CA CYS A 20 -2.59 -5.12 -7.16
C CYS A 20 -2.62 -5.56 -5.69
N LEU A 21 -1.97 -4.76 -4.84
CA LEU A 21 -2.11 -4.86 -3.40
C LEU A 21 -3.10 -3.79 -2.93
N LEU A 22 -3.95 -4.12 -1.97
CA LEU A 22 -5.02 -3.25 -1.48
C LEU A 22 -4.78 -2.89 -0.02
N ILE A 23 -4.86 -1.60 0.31
CA ILE A 23 -4.77 -1.10 1.68
C ILE A 23 -5.99 -0.24 1.96
N SER A 24 -6.69 -0.55 3.05
CA SER A 24 -7.78 0.32 3.50
C SER A 24 -7.22 1.49 4.30
N TYR A 25 -7.64 2.71 3.95
CA TYR A 25 -7.38 3.93 4.72
C TYR A 25 -7.66 3.72 6.22
N ASP A 26 -8.78 3.07 6.54
CA ASP A 26 -9.23 2.84 7.92
C ASP A 26 -8.30 1.89 8.69
N SER A 27 -7.59 1.00 7.98
CA SER A 27 -6.65 0.06 8.60
C SER A 27 -5.36 0.73 9.08
N LEU A 28 -5.06 1.94 8.57
CA LEU A 28 -3.78 2.63 8.81
C LEU A 28 -3.81 3.57 10.02
N GLN A 29 -4.89 3.60 10.79
CA GLN A 29 -5.09 4.46 11.97
C GLN A 29 -4.72 5.94 11.71
N LYS A 30 -3.48 6.33 12.01
CA LYS A 30 -2.96 7.71 11.85
C LYS A 30 -2.25 7.96 10.52
N GLY A 31 -1.97 6.91 9.74
CA GLY A 31 -1.24 6.99 8.46
C GLY A 31 -2.12 7.12 7.22
N GLY A 32 -3.45 6.95 7.35
CA GLY A 32 -4.37 6.92 6.21
C GLY A 32 -4.28 8.17 5.33
N ASP A 33 -4.17 9.36 5.92
CA ASP A 33 -4.08 10.63 5.17
C ASP A 33 -2.82 10.74 4.30
N ILE A 34 -1.72 10.10 4.71
CA ILE A 34 -0.50 10.04 3.90
C ILE A 34 -0.71 9.01 2.78
N ALA A 35 -1.28 7.85 3.10
CA ALA A 35 -1.51 6.78 2.14
C ALA A 35 -2.42 7.20 0.97
N ILE A 36 -3.53 7.92 1.23
CA ILE A 36 -4.45 8.39 0.17
C ILE A 36 -3.92 9.59 -0.63
N ARG A 37 -2.75 10.13 -0.27
CA ARG A 37 -2.05 11.19 -1.01
C ARG A 37 -0.74 10.70 -1.60
N ALA A 38 -0.35 9.45 -1.33
CA ALA A 38 0.92 8.92 -1.79
C ALA A 38 0.92 8.78 -3.31
N ASP A 39 2.06 9.10 -3.91
CA ASP A 39 2.30 9.04 -5.35
C ASP A 39 3.38 8.02 -5.71
N LYS A 40 4.11 7.50 -4.71
CA LYS A 40 5.18 6.52 -4.88
C LYS A 40 5.16 5.49 -3.77
N ALA A 41 5.37 4.25 -4.16
CA ALA A 41 5.61 3.13 -3.27
C ALA A 41 6.97 2.48 -3.56
N ARG A 42 7.70 2.10 -2.51
CA ARG A 42 8.92 1.31 -2.62
C ARG A 42 9.08 0.39 -1.43
N VAL A 43 9.76 -0.73 -1.62
CA VAL A 43 10.13 -1.64 -0.53
C VAL A 43 11.60 -1.48 -0.22
N LEU A 44 11.94 -1.43 1.07
CA LEU A 44 13.32 -1.41 1.55
C LEU A 44 13.42 -2.21 2.85
N GLY A 45 14.14 -3.34 2.79
CA GLY A 45 14.42 -4.16 3.98
C GLY A 45 13.16 -4.77 4.62
N GLY A 46 12.21 -5.23 3.81
CA GLY A 46 10.94 -5.80 4.30
C GLY A 46 9.93 -4.76 4.78
N ASP A 47 10.21 -3.46 4.62
CA ASP A 47 9.28 -2.37 4.94
C ASP A 47 8.74 -1.73 3.66
N LEU A 48 7.45 -1.41 3.62
CA LEU A 48 6.82 -0.66 2.54
C LEU A 48 6.76 0.84 2.86
N TYR A 49 7.35 1.65 2.00
CA TYR A 49 7.37 3.10 2.10
C TYR A 49 6.38 3.71 1.10
N LEU A 50 5.38 4.42 1.60
CA LEU A 50 4.47 5.24 0.81
C LEU A 50 4.84 6.71 0.98
N SER A 51 5.16 7.38 -0.12
CA SER A 51 5.61 8.78 -0.11
C SER A 51 4.54 9.70 -0.68
N ALA A 52 4.27 10.81 0.01
CA ALA A 52 3.36 11.88 -0.42
C ALA A 52 4.09 13.22 -0.28
N GLY A 53 4.78 13.66 -1.33
CA GLY A 53 5.66 14.84 -1.25
C GLY A 53 6.80 14.65 -0.24
N ASN A 54 6.81 15.46 0.83
CA ASN A 54 7.81 15.36 1.92
C ASN A 54 7.38 14.44 3.06
N GLU A 55 6.17 13.90 3.02
CA GLU A 55 5.63 13.00 4.03
C GLU A 55 5.87 11.55 3.62
N VAL A 56 6.26 10.72 4.59
CA VAL A 56 6.51 9.28 4.36
C VAL A 56 5.78 8.46 5.42
N LEU A 57 4.98 7.52 4.95
CA LEU A 57 4.40 6.45 5.75
C LEU A 57 5.20 5.17 5.52
N VAL A 58 5.56 4.49 6.61
CA VAL A 58 6.32 3.24 6.59
C VAL A 58 5.46 2.16 7.22
N LEU A 59 5.06 1.17 6.42
CA LEU A 59 4.41 -0.05 6.90
C LEU A 59 5.52 -1.06 7.17
N LYS A 60 5.71 -1.36 8.46
CA LYS A 60 6.82 -2.16 8.94
C LYS A 60 6.59 -3.64 8.75
N GLU A 61 7.62 -4.37 8.37
CA GLU A 61 7.63 -5.84 8.38
C GLU A 61 6.47 -6.42 7.54
N ILE A 62 6.35 -6.00 6.28
CA ILE A 62 5.33 -6.55 5.37
C ILE A 62 5.60 -8.04 5.10
N GLU A 63 4.53 -8.78 4.84
CA GLU A 63 4.65 -10.21 4.51
C GLU A 63 5.51 -10.41 3.25
N PRO A 64 6.41 -11.42 3.21
CA PRO A 64 7.31 -11.64 2.07
C PRO A 64 6.60 -11.77 0.71
N GLN A 65 5.40 -12.34 0.71
CA GLN A 65 4.58 -12.43 -0.50
C GLN A 65 4.14 -11.06 -1.01
N CYS A 66 3.83 -10.12 -0.12
CA CYS A 66 3.49 -8.74 -0.52
C CYS A 66 4.72 -8.03 -1.08
N GLU A 67 5.88 -8.19 -0.45
CA GLU A 67 7.15 -7.65 -0.95
C GLU A 67 7.44 -8.14 -2.37
N GLU A 68 7.32 -9.45 -2.61
CA GLU A 68 7.55 -10.03 -3.93
C GLU A 68 6.64 -9.42 -5.01
N LEU A 69 5.34 -9.29 -4.73
CA LEU A 69 4.38 -8.70 -5.67
C LEU A 69 4.70 -7.23 -5.97
N ILE A 70 5.09 -6.45 -4.96
CA ILE A 70 5.52 -5.06 -5.15
C ILE A 70 6.79 -5.00 -6.02
N LEU A 71 7.76 -5.88 -5.78
CA LEU A 71 8.99 -5.97 -6.56
C LEU A 71 8.75 -6.43 -8.01
N GLN A 72 7.66 -7.16 -8.27
CA GLN A 72 7.19 -7.50 -9.61
C GLN A 72 6.50 -6.33 -10.33
N GLY A 73 6.33 -5.19 -9.65
CA GLY A 73 5.74 -3.98 -10.22
C GLY A 73 4.22 -3.89 -10.08
N LEU A 74 3.61 -4.70 -9.19
CA LEU A 74 2.17 -4.59 -8.95
C LEU A 74 1.87 -3.31 -8.17
N PRO A 75 0.90 -2.49 -8.62
CA PRO A 75 0.58 -1.25 -7.95
C PRO A 75 -0.07 -1.51 -6.58
N ILE A 76 0.01 -0.49 -5.72
CA ILE A 76 -0.72 -0.46 -4.45
C ILE A 76 -1.94 0.45 -4.60
N VAL A 77 -3.11 -0.07 -4.26
CA VAL A 77 -4.36 0.68 -4.24
C VAL A 77 -4.72 1.00 -2.80
N VAL A 78 -4.91 2.28 -2.51
CA VAL A 78 -5.42 2.74 -1.22
C VAL A 78 -6.89 3.15 -1.39
N ILE A 79 -7.77 2.54 -0.60
CA ILE A 79 -9.21 2.84 -0.62
C ILE A 79 -9.62 3.63 0.63
N ASP A 80 -10.41 4.67 0.44
CA ASP A 80 -11.12 5.42 1.47
C ASP A 80 -12.63 5.16 1.29
N PRO A 81 -13.20 4.18 2.02
CA PRO A 81 -14.60 3.80 1.87
C PRO A 81 -15.56 4.91 2.29
N ALA A 82 -15.19 5.70 3.31
CA ALA A 82 -16.02 6.78 3.83
C ALA A 82 -16.22 7.89 2.79
N ARG A 83 -15.21 8.14 1.97
CA ARG A 83 -15.25 9.14 0.88
C ARG A 83 -15.45 8.54 -0.52
N GLN A 84 -15.63 7.23 -0.64
CA GLN A 84 -15.75 6.50 -1.91
C GLN A 84 -14.62 6.85 -2.89
N ARG A 85 -13.38 6.84 -2.39
CA ARG A 85 -12.20 7.24 -3.15
C ARG A 85 -11.19 6.11 -3.18
N GLU A 86 -10.57 5.91 -4.33
CA GLU A 86 -9.42 5.03 -4.51
C GLU A 86 -8.25 5.81 -5.12
N ILE A 87 -7.03 5.43 -4.75
CA ILE A 87 -5.80 5.98 -5.28
C ILE A 87 -4.86 4.83 -5.62
N ILE A 88 -4.36 4.85 -6.85
CA ILE A 88 -3.36 3.91 -7.35
C ILE A 88 -1.98 4.55 -7.12
N ILE A 89 -1.11 3.80 -6.48
CA ILE A 89 0.27 4.19 -6.17
C ILE A 89 1.18 3.26 -6.97
N GLU A 90 1.92 3.86 -7.90
CA GLU A 90 2.90 3.14 -8.70
C GLU A 90 4.10 2.72 -7.85
N THR A 91 4.58 1.50 -8.09
CA THR A 91 5.76 0.95 -7.43
C THR A 91 7.01 1.28 -8.22
N THR A 92 8.06 1.73 -7.52
CA THR A 92 9.35 2.13 -8.10
C THR A 92 10.52 1.34 -7.55
#